data_AF-W6ALC2-F1
#
_entry.id   AF-W6ALC2-F1
#
_cell.length_a   1.000
_cell.length_b   1.000
_cell.length_c   1.000
_cell.angle_alpha   90.00
_cell.angle_beta   90.00
_cell.angle_gamma   90.00
#
_symmetry.space_group_name_H-M   'P 1'
#
loop_
_entity.id
_entity.type
_entity.pdbx_description
1 polymer ?
#
loop_
_entity_poly.entity_id
_entity_poly.type
_entity_poly.pdbx_seq_one_letter_code
_entity_poly.pdbx_strand_id
1 'polypeptide(L)'
;MKKLLSILGAVGLTVSGTSSVIACNAHKSDTPNPEPSKDKRIITKLSSWTNLRPLLFDSKDYKSLTADNLVNTIANQLPLDKTNKVVVKDGTFTNINITDGKVTNGTVTVSVLRNDKPIVDTTSGKTEFKVYFQTNQVKNARELATEINQKAPNSLTKLSEVKINFNGTQLPLGMILNLIPTFVKLSDLPTKIPASFDANSDPDQKKWNDFVNKIKILAGEIWEKPFNTSVKLTDWINLTVTGKLGEIVNAIAPDLIHFHNFLVEQKAKNHDNLALLLVQYLFEAPRDINGDGFLKINKDKKDIKSNLDNLLCNLLQPWQNANNEKYSVANPLQLKILVFLSVKWDTGTVKLKDLNVDDVLKTLITDLMNHDVAQPIKVTIHNVPIKGDITFDLNLNSIIGDSIMPTMLKNSGYGSTIVDSNNLQMLAGNLIFEIQKDGSDTWTASTSINDILISDVKNIRMKVTGMQFKVIAKDDVNANFTTDYNLNTEFDIDLSTTNLL
;
A
#
# COMPACT_ATOMS: atom_id res chain seq x y z
N MET A 1 2.07 -7.38 8.38
CA MET A 1 2.02 -5.91 8.28
C MET A 1 0.62 -5.36 7.96
N LYS A 2 -0.03 -5.70 6.83
CA LYS A 2 -1.40 -5.22 6.50
C LYS A 2 -2.46 -5.45 7.61
N LYS A 3 -2.35 -6.53 8.39
CA LYS A 3 -3.26 -6.85 9.50
C LYS A 3 -2.95 -6.15 10.83
N LEU A 4 -1.70 -5.72 11.04
CA LEU A 4 -1.26 -5.02 12.27
C LEU A 4 -1.71 -3.55 12.26
N LEU A 5 -1.76 -2.95 11.05
CA LEU A 5 -2.32 -1.61 10.81
C LEU A 5 -3.84 -1.54 10.99
N SER A 6 -4.59 -2.61 10.63
CA SER A 6 -6.06 -2.68 10.85
C SER A 6 -6.46 -2.82 12.32
N ILE A 7 -5.52 -3.23 13.17
CA ILE A 7 -5.71 -3.42 14.62
C ILE A 7 -5.58 -2.08 15.36
N LEU A 8 -4.63 -1.24 14.95
CA LEU A 8 -4.49 0.13 15.46
C LEU A 8 -5.67 1.02 15.07
N GLY A 9 -6.38 0.68 13.98
CA GLY A 9 -7.59 1.39 13.57
C GLY A 9 -8.88 0.97 14.28
N ALA A 10 -8.89 -0.14 15.02
CA ALA A 10 -10.08 -0.62 15.70
C ALA A 10 -10.38 0.08 17.03
N VAL A 11 -9.55 1.05 17.45
CA VAL A 11 -9.59 1.58 18.82
C VAL A 11 -9.67 3.10 18.94
N GLY A 12 -9.83 3.81 17.83
CA GLY A 12 -10.19 5.22 17.84
C GLY A 12 -11.70 5.42 18.07
N LEU A 13 -12.17 5.11 19.28
CA LEU A 13 -13.37 5.61 19.97
C LEU A 13 -14.65 5.92 19.16
N THR A 14 -15.68 5.16 19.53
CA THR A 14 -17.12 5.43 19.46
C THR A 14 -17.53 6.76 20.10
N VAL A 15 -18.18 7.66 19.35
CA VAL A 15 -19.25 8.56 19.84
C VAL A 15 -20.24 8.85 18.70
N SER A 16 -21.52 8.63 18.98
CA SER A 16 -22.68 8.73 18.09
C SER A 16 -23.02 10.17 17.67
N GLY A 17 -23.36 10.37 16.39
CA GLY A 17 -23.96 11.61 15.88
C GLY A 17 -25.06 11.32 14.85
N THR A 18 -26.30 11.67 15.21
CA THR A 18 -27.53 11.54 14.43
C THR A 18 -27.49 12.32 13.11
N SER A 19 -27.88 11.67 12.00
CA SER A 19 -28.05 12.33 10.70
C SER A 19 -29.49 12.82 10.55
N SER A 20 -29.65 14.12 10.37
CA SER A 20 -30.88 14.77 9.92
C SER A 20 -31.09 14.51 8.42
N VAL A 21 -32.29 14.05 8.06
CA VAL A 21 -32.73 13.89 6.67
C VAL A 21 -33.18 15.25 6.14
N ILE A 22 -32.41 15.81 5.20
CA ILE A 22 -32.86 16.96 4.42
C ILE A 22 -33.68 16.43 3.24
N ALA A 23 -34.99 16.65 3.29
CA ALA A 23 -35.90 16.41 2.18
C ALA A 23 -35.68 17.47 1.09
N CYS A 24 -35.30 17.04 -0.11
CA CYS A 24 -35.33 17.90 -1.29
C CYS A 24 -36.78 18.16 -1.70
N ASN A 25 -37.17 19.43 -1.66
CA ASN A 25 -38.42 19.96 -2.21
C ASN A 25 -38.60 19.56 -3.67
N ALA A 26 -39.66 18.82 -3.96
CA ALA A 26 -40.13 18.58 -5.32
C ALA A 26 -40.96 19.79 -5.77
N HIS A 27 -40.34 20.71 -6.51
CA HIS A 27 -41.09 21.63 -7.38
C HIS A 27 -41.57 20.84 -8.60
N LYS A 28 -42.85 20.47 -8.60
CA LYS A 28 -43.57 20.04 -9.80
C LYS A 28 -43.81 21.25 -10.69
N SER A 29 -43.22 21.23 -11.88
CA SER A 29 -43.65 22.04 -13.01
C SER A 29 -44.46 21.10 -13.91
N ASP A 30 -45.79 21.21 -13.82
CA ASP A 30 -46.74 20.49 -14.65
C ASP A 30 -46.73 21.10 -16.06
N THR A 31 -46.04 20.43 -16.98
CA THR A 31 -46.38 20.39 -18.42
C THR A 31 -45.69 19.17 -19.03
N PRO A 32 -46.41 18.06 -19.25
CA PRO A 32 -45.82 16.88 -19.86
C PRO A 32 -45.55 17.17 -21.34
N ASN A 33 -44.27 17.19 -21.71
CA ASN A 33 -43.88 17.03 -23.10
C ASN A 33 -44.50 15.71 -23.59
N PRO A 34 -45.20 15.65 -24.75
CA PRO A 34 -45.86 14.42 -25.19
C PRO A 34 -44.83 13.28 -25.25
N GLU A 35 -45.14 12.16 -24.59
CA GLU A 35 -44.23 11.03 -24.54
C GLU A 35 -43.93 10.55 -25.97
N PRO A 36 -42.64 10.41 -26.34
CA PRO A 36 -42.28 9.90 -27.65
C PRO A 36 -42.80 8.46 -27.83
N SER A 37 -43.30 8.14 -29.03
CA SER A 37 -43.77 6.79 -29.37
C SER A 37 -42.68 5.74 -29.12
N LYS A 38 -43.09 4.50 -28.86
CA LYS A 38 -42.18 3.39 -28.57
C LYS A 38 -41.10 3.20 -29.65
N ASP A 39 -41.48 3.34 -30.92
CA ASP A 39 -40.53 3.31 -32.06
C ASP A 39 -39.53 4.44 -32.02
N LYS A 40 -40.03 5.66 -31.75
CA LYS A 40 -39.17 6.83 -31.63
C LYS A 40 -38.18 6.67 -30.48
N ARG A 41 -38.58 6.04 -29.36
CA ARG A 41 -37.67 5.71 -28.23
C ARG A 41 -36.61 4.68 -28.63
N ILE A 42 -36.98 3.61 -29.34
CA ILE A 42 -36.05 2.59 -29.84
C ILE A 42 -35.03 3.23 -30.80
N ILE A 43 -35.50 3.98 -31.81
CA ILE A 43 -34.66 4.65 -32.81
C ILE A 43 -33.73 5.66 -32.15
N THR A 44 -34.24 6.47 -31.22
CA THR A 44 -33.43 7.47 -30.50
C THR A 44 -32.32 6.78 -29.71
N LYS A 45 -32.62 5.65 -29.06
CA LYS A 45 -31.62 4.89 -28.29
C LYS A 45 -30.57 4.26 -29.20
N LEU A 46 -30.97 3.62 -30.31
CA LEU A 46 -30.05 3.06 -31.30
C LEU A 46 -29.10 4.13 -31.88
N SER A 47 -29.66 5.29 -32.21
CA SER A 47 -28.91 6.42 -32.77
C SER A 47 -28.01 7.11 -31.75
N SER A 48 -28.25 6.91 -30.45
CA SER A 48 -27.42 7.48 -29.38
C SER A 48 -26.06 6.79 -29.24
N TRP A 49 -25.94 5.54 -29.73
CA TRP A 49 -24.71 4.76 -29.67
C TRP A 49 -23.76 5.12 -30.81
N THR A 50 -23.04 6.22 -30.59
CA THR A 50 -22.09 6.81 -31.55
C THR A 50 -20.66 6.39 -31.23
N ASN A 51 -19.70 6.71 -32.10
CA ASN A 51 -18.29 6.46 -31.82
C ASN A 51 -17.78 7.15 -30.54
N LEU A 52 -18.34 8.31 -30.16
CA LEU A 52 -17.99 9.02 -28.93
C LEU A 52 -18.72 8.50 -27.69
N ARG A 53 -19.84 7.79 -27.90
CA ARG A 53 -20.69 7.23 -26.85
C ARG A 53 -21.11 5.82 -27.25
N PRO A 54 -20.16 4.87 -27.31
CA PRO A 54 -20.49 3.51 -27.74
C PRO A 54 -21.39 2.83 -26.72
N LEU A 55 -22.11 1.81 -27.16
CA LEU A 55 -22.76 0.84 -26.28
C LEU A 55 -21.67 0.15 -25.44
N LEU A 56 -21.83 0.19 -24.11
CA LEU A 56 -20.94 -0.48 -23.16
C LEU A 56 -21.58 -1.75 -22.62
N PHE A 57 -20.76 -2.79 -22.46
CA PHE A 57 -21.14 -4.06 -21.85
C PHE A 57 -19.94 -4.80 -21.28
N ASP A 58 -20.19 -5.82 -20.48
CA ASP A 58 -19.13 -6.62 -19.87
C ASP A 58 -18.75 -7.79 -20.77
N SER A 59 -17.45 -8.00 -20.96
CA SER A 59 -16.90 -9.21 -21.59
C SER A 59 -15.64 -9.66 -20.86
N LYS A 60 -15.42 -10.97 -20.84
CA LYS A 60 -14.18 -11.56 -20.30
C LYS A 60 -13.04 -11.60 -21.33
N ASP A 61 -13.37 -11.43 -22.60
CA ASP A 61 -12.40 -11.33 -23.68
C ASP A 61 -13.03 -10.57 -24.85
N TYR A 62 -12.63 -9.33 -25.06
CA TYR A 62 -13.15 -8.51 -26.14
C TYR A 62 -12.82 -9.09 -27.53
N LYS A 63 -11.77 -9.91 -27.67
CA LYS A 63 -11.41 -10.54 -28.96
C LYS A 63 -12.34 -11.69 -29.34
N SER A 64 -13.01 -12.28 -28.34
CA SER A 64 -13.94 -13.41 -28.52
C SER A 64 -15.37 -13.00 -28.87
N LEU A 65 -15.64 -11.69 -28.98
CA LEU A 65 -16.99 -11.17 -29.18
C LEU A 65 -17.58 -11.61 -30.52
N THR A 66 -18.87 -11.95 -30.47
CA THR A 66 -19.67 -12.26 -31.66
C THR A 66 -20.84 -11.28 -31.78
N ALA A 67 -21.46 -11.26 -32.97
CA ALA A 67 -22.68 -10.50 -33.20
C ALA A 67 -23.81 -10.90 -32.23
N ASP A 68 -23.93 -12.18 -31.87
CA ASP A 68 -25.00 -12.69 -30.99
C ASP A 68 -24.86 -12.18 -29.55
N ASN A 69 -23.62 -12.04 -29.05
CA ASN A 69 -23.37 -11.45 -27.73
C ASN A 69 -23.94 -10.01 -27.65
N LEU A 70 -23.82 -9.25 -28.75
CA LEU A 70 -24.34 -7.89 -28.85
C LEU A 70 -25.85 -7.82 -29.01
N VAL A 71 -26.46 -8.74 -29.76
CA VAL A 71 -27.92 -8.80 -29.94
C VAL A 71 -28.62 -8.84 -28.60
N ASN A 72 -28.18 -9.73 -27.70
CA ASN A 72 -28.75 -9.86 -26.35
C ASN A 72 -28.58 -8.57 -25.54
N THR A 73 -27.40 -7.96 -25.62
CA THR A 73 -27.09 -6.71 -24.92
C THR A 73 -27.94 -5.55 -25.41
N ILE A 74 -28.06 -5.39 -26.73
CA ILE A 74 -28.88 -4.36 -27.38
C ILE A 74 -30.35 -4.57 -27.01
N ALA A 75 -30.84 -5.81 -27.09
CA ALA A 75 -32.22 -6.13 -26.78
C ALA A 75 -32.59 -5.76 -25.34
N ASN A 76 -31.68 -6.00 -24.39
CA ASN A 76 -31.88 -5.67 -22.97
C ASN A 76 -31.88 -4.16 -22.68
N GLN A 77 -31.26 -3.34 -23.54
CA GLN A 77 -31.19 -1.88 -23.35
C GLN A 77 -32.25 -1.10 -24.14
N LEU A 78 -33.01 -1.78 -24.98
CA LEU A 78 -34.10 -1.20 -25.75
C LEU A 78 -35.44 -1.51 -25.06
N PRO A 79 -36.43 -0.60 -25.14
CA PRO A 79 -37.78 -0.86 -24.61
C PRO A 79 -38.54 -1.81 -25.55
N LEU A 80 -38.10 -3.06 -25.68
CA LEU A 80 -38.68 -4.08 -26.56
C LEU A 80 -39.85 -4.81 -25.87
N ASP A 81 -40.73 -5.40 -26.66
CA ASP A 81 -41.70 -6.42 -26.19
C ASP A 81 -41.61 -7.68 -27.06
N LYS A 82 -42.51 -8.64 -26.83
CA LYS A 82 -42.57 -9.93 -27.54
C LYS A 82 -42.76 -9.79 -29.06
N THR A 83 -43.23 -8.64 -29.54
CA THR A 83 -43.40 -8.37 -30.98
C THR A 83 -42.12 -7.86 -31.65
N ASN A 84 -41.09 -7.55 -30.86
CA ASN A 84 -39.85 -6.98 -31.35
C ASN A 84 -38.72 -8.01 -31.47
N LYS A 85 -37.91 -7.87 -32.52
CA LYS A 85 -36.69 -8.65 -32.73
C LYS A 85 -35.56 -7.75 -33.19
N VAL A 86 -34.40 -7.85 -32.54
CA VAL A 86 -33.16 -7.23 -33.01
C VAL A 86 -32.50 -8.17 -34.00
N VAL A 87 -32.15 -7.68 -35.18
CA VAL A 87 -31.51 -8.44 -36.25
C VAL A 87 -30.22 -7.74 -36.66
N VAL A 88 -29.14 -8.49 -36.76
CA VAL A 88 -27.84 -8.00 -37.25
C VAL A 88 -27.77 -8.22 -38.75
N LYS A 89 -27.20 -7.26 -39.48
CA LYS A 89 -26.91 -7.42 -40.90
C LYS A 89 -25.61 -8.20 -41.11
N ASP A 90 -25.69 -9.26 -41.91
CA ASP A 90 -24.55 -10.13 -42.21
C ASP A 90 -23.34 -9.35 -42.74
N GLY A 91 -22.14 -9.74 -42.30
CA GLY A 91 -20.88 -9.13 -42.72
C GLY A 91 -20.61 -7.71 -42.20
N THR A 92 -21.49 -7.13 -41.37
CA THR A 92 -21.30 -5.77 -40.84
C THR A 92 -20.63 -5.72 -39.47
N PHE A 93 -20.49 -6.87 -38.81
CA PHE A 93 -19.83 -6.97 -37.52
C PHE A 93 -18.31 -6.78 -37.67
N THR A 94 -17.77 -5.80 -36.96
CA THR A 94 -16.34 -5.56 -36.83
C THR A 94 -15.98 -5.56 -35.35
N ASN A 95 -14.89 -6.25 -35.02
CA ASN A 95 -14.41 -6.35 -33.66
C ASN A 95 -13.82 -5.01 -33.16
N ILE A 96 -13.78 -4.87 -31.83
CA ILE A 96 -12.98 -3.84 -31.17
C ILE A 96 -11.51 -4.10 -31.54
N ASN A 97 -10.79 -3.06 -31.94
CA ASN A 97 -9.37 -3.16 -32.23
C ASN A 97 -8.57 -2.24 -31.30
N ILE A 98 -7.45 -2.75 -30.80
CA ILE A 98 -6.50 -2.00 -29.97
C ILE A 98 -5.16 -2.04 -30.69
N THR A 99 -4.65 -0.89 -31.11
CA THR A 99 -3.36 -0.78 -31.81
C THR A 99 -2.63 0.45 -31.26
N ASP A 100 -1.39 0.25 -30.80
CA ASP A 100 -0.55 1.30 -30.21
C ASP A 100 -1.29 2.14 -29.13
N GLY A 101 -2.03 1.45 -28.24
CA GLY A 101 -2.80 2.08 -27.17
C GLY A 101 -4.06 2.83 -27.62
N LYS A 102 -4.36 2.90 -28.92
CA LYS A 102 -5.58 3.48 -29.47
C LYS A 102 -6.67 2.43 -29.59
N VAL A 103 -7.87 2.77 -29.15
CA VAL A 103 -9.06 1.91 -29.27
C VAL A 103 -9.91 2.37 -30.45
N THR A 104 -10.14 1.47 -31.38
CA THR A 104 -11.19 1.56 -32.38
C THR A 104 -12.38 0.74 -31.89
N ASN A 105 -13.52 1.40 -31.70
CA ASN A 105 -14.75 0.73 -31.28
C ASN A 105 -15.16 -0.33 -32.31
N GLY A 106 -15.73 -1.43 -31.81
CA GLY A 106 -16.39 -2.38 -32.68
C GLY A 106 -17.66 -1.77 -33.27
N THR A 107 -18.09 -2.27 -34.42
CA THR A 107 -19.31 -1.80 -35.08
C THR A 107 -20.18 -2.94 -35.55
N VAL A 108 -21.49 -2.76 -35.50
CA VAL A 108 -22.45 -3.68 -36.08
C VAL A 108 -23.64 -2.90 -36.61
N THR A 109 -24.18 -3.29 -37.76
CA THR A 109 -25.42 -2.72 -38.29
C THR A 109 -26.59 -3.56 -37.83
N VAL A 110 -27.56 -2.92 -37.17
CA VAL A 110 -28.76 -3.59 -36.64
C VAL A 110 -30.03 -2.98 -37.18
N SER A 111 -31.04 -3.84 -37.32
CA SER A 111 -32.43 -3.47 -37.59
C SER A 111 -33.30 -4.01 -36.47
N VAL A 112 -34.31 -3.25 -36.06
CA VAL A 112 -35.33 -3.75 -35.13
C VAL A 112 -36.60 -4.01 -35.93
N LEU A 113 -37.06 -5.25 -35.90
CA LEU A 113 -38.32 -5.66 -36.49
C LEU A 113 -39.42 -5.53 -35.44
N ARG A 114 -40.61 -5.08 -35.83
CA ARG A 114 -41.87 -5.24 -35.09
C ARG A 114 -42.83 -6.03 -35.96
N ASN A 115 -43.32 -7.17 -35.47
CA ASN A 115 -44.16 -8.09 -36.26
C ASN A 115 -43.52 -8.39 -37.64
N ASP A 116 -42.22 -8.71 -37.62
CA ASP A 116 -41.39 -9.00 -38.80
C ASP A 116 -41.23 -7.87 -39.83
N LYS A 117 -41.66 -6.65 -39.51
CA LYS A 117 -41.44 -5.45 -40.34
C LYS A 117 -40.43 -4.51 -39.70
N PRO A 118 -39.47 -3.95 -40.46
CA PRO A 118 -38.48 -3.03 -39.91
C PRO A 118 -39.14 -1.75 -39.39
N ILE A 119 -38.71 -1.31 -38.21
CA ILE A 119 -39.05 0.01 -37.70
C ILE A 119 -38.30 1.05 -38.55
N VAL A 120 -39.03 2.05 -39.05
CA VAL A 120 -38.49 3.11 -39.92
C VAL A 120 -38.35 4.40 -39.11
N ASP A 121 -37.19 5.05 -39.18
CA ASP A 121 -37.05 6.43 -38.74
C ASP A 121 -37.81 7.34 -39.70
N THR A 122 -38.94 7.89 -39.23
CA THR A 122 -39.80 8.77 -40.04
C THR A 122 -39.13 10.07 -40.45
N THR A 123 -37.99 10.43 -39.84
CA THR A 123 -37.23 11.65 -40.18
C THR A 123 -36.23 11.39 -41.31
N SER A 124 -35.51 10.27 -41.26
CA SER A 124 -34.42 9.96 -42.19
C SER A 124 -34.72 8.85 -43.20
N GLY A 125 -35.84 8.15 -43.04
CA GLY A 125 -36.21 6.98 -43.85
C GLY A 125 -35.39 5.72 -43.54
N LYS A 126 -34.48 5.77 -42.55
CA LYS A 126 -33.57 4.66 -42.25
C LYS A 126 -34.24 3.54 -41.47
N THR A 127 -33.94 2.31 -41.84
CA THR A 127 -34.35 1.08 -41.14
C THR A 127 -33.17 0.35 -40.50
N GLU A 128 -31.95 0.70 -40.89
CA GLU A 128 -30.70 0.13 -40.42
C GLU A 128 -29.91 1.17 -39.63
N PHE A 129 -29.40 0.77 -38.47
CA PHE A 129 -28.67 1.63 -37.56
C PHE A 129 -27.29 1.04 -37.28
N LYS A 130 -26.25 1.82 -37.55
CA LYS A 130 -24.88 1.46 -37.20
C LYS A 130 -24.66 1.72 -35.71
N VAL A 131 -24.42 0.67 -34.94
CA VAL A 131 -24.14 0.71 -33.51
C VAL A 131 -22.65 0.56 -33.29
N TYR A 132 -22.08 1.51 -32.56
CA TYR A 132 -20.71 1.41 -32.05
C TYR A 132 -20.75 0.77 -30.67
N PHE A 133 -19.82 -0.14 -30.38
CA PHE A 133 -19.75 -0.82 -29.10
C PHE A 133 -18.32 -0.96 -28.58
N GLN A 134 -18.22 -1.06 -27.26
CA GLN A 134 -16.96 -1.28 -26.52
C GLN A 134 -17.28 -2.06 -25.24
N THR A 135 -16.29 -2.74 -24.65
CA THR A 135 -16.45 -3.36 -23.34
C THR A 135 -16.09 -2.39 -22.21
N ASN A 136 -16.69 -2.57 -21.03
CA ASN A 136 -16.33 -1.81 -19.82
C ASN A 136 -14.86 -2.02 -19.45
N GLN A 137 -14.35 -3.24 -19.63
CA GLN A 137 -12.95 -3.61 -19.36
C GLN A 137 -11.97 -2.79 -20.21
N VAL A 138 -12.20 -2.72 -21.53
CA VAL A 138 -11.36 -1.91 -22.44
C VAL A 138 -11.48 -0.43 -22.11
N LYS A 139 -12.68 0.06 -21.80
CA LYS A 139 -12.89 1.47 -21.43
C LYS A 139 -12.12 1.82 -20.15
N ASN A 140 -12.32 1.08 -19.06
CA ASN A 140 -11.73 1.37 -17.76
C ASN A 140 -10.20 1.28 -17.79
N ALA A 141 -9.64 0.25 -18.45
CA ALA A 141 -8.19 0.10 -18.58
C ALA A 141 -7.56 1.25 -19.37
N ARG A 142 -8.21 1.67 -20.47
CA ARG A 142 -7.76 2.83 -21.27
C ARG A 142 -7.85 4.13 -20.48
N GLU A 143 -8.97 4.35 -19.80
CA GLU A 143 -9.20 5.55 -18.97
C GLU A 143 -8.13 5.65 -17.89
N LEU A 144 -7.83 4.56 -17.18
CA LEU A 144 -6.78 4.55 -16.16
C LEU A 144 -5.40 4.86 -16.74
N ALA A 145 -5.00 4.20 -17.84
CA ALA A 145 -3.72 4.46 -18.49
C ALA A 145 -3.59 5.92 -18.94
N THR A 146 -4.66 6.48 -19.50
CA THR A 146 -4.71 7.88 -19.95
C THR A 146 -4.63 8.85 -18.76
N GLU A 147 -5.37 8.58 -17.68
CA GLU A 147 -5.31 9.39 -16.46
C GLU A 147 -3.92 9.37 -15.83
N ILE A 148 -3.26 8.21 -15.79
CA ILE A 148 -1.88 8.09 -15.29
C ILE A 148 -0.95 8.99 -16.12
N ASN A 149 -1.01 8.93 -17.46
CA ASN A 149 -0.18 9.79 -18.31
C ASN A 149 -0.42 11.29 -18.06
N GLN A 150 -1.67 11.69 -17.80
CA GLN A 150 -2.04 13.10 -17.62
C GLN A 150 -1.73 13.65 -16.23
N LYS A 151 -1.93 12.84 -15.18
CA LYS A 151 -1.81 13.26 -13.78
C LYS A 151 -0.44 12.96 -13.17
N ALA A 152 0.33 12.03 -13.73
CA ALA A 152 1.63 11.65 -13.19
C ALA A 152 2.87 12.49 -13.60
N PRO A 153 2.83 13.59 -14.39
CA PRO A 153 4.00 14.44 -14.49
C PRO A 153 4.09 15.35 -13.25
N ASN A 154 5.04 15.05 -12.35
CA ASN A 154 5.51 15.89 -11.24
C ASN A 154 4.65 15.95 -9.97
N SER A 155 3.81 14.95 -9.69
CA SER A 155 3.08 14.91 -8.41
C SER A 155 4.04 14.49 -7.27
N LEU A 156 4.44 15.46 -6.44
CA LEU A 156 5.05 15.20 -5.13
C LEU A 156 3.96 14.63 -4.21
N THR A 157 4.12 13.39 -3.78
CA THR A 157 3.25 12.79 -2.76
C THR A 157 3.97 12.83 -1.43
N LYS A 158 3.41 13.53 -0.45
CA LYS A 158 3.94 13.53 0.91
C LYS A 158 3.50 12.28 1.64
N LEU A 159 4.41 11.61 2.35
CA LEU A 159 4.08 10.43 3.13
C LEU A 159 3.02 10.74 4.20
N SER A 160 3.04 11.96 4.76
CA SER A 160 2.02 12.45 5.68
C SER A 160 0.60 12.51 5.06
N GLU A 161 0.49 12.68 3.74
CA GLU A 161 -0.77 12.75 3.01
C GLU A 161 -1.31 11.38 2.59
N VAL A 162 -0.48 10.33 2.68
CA VAL A 162 -0.89 8.96 2.35
C VAL A 162 -2.06 8.57 3.24
N LYS A 163 -3.22 8.38 2.61
CA LYS A 163 -4.43 7.97 3.32
C LYS A 163 -4.37 6.48 3.63
N ILE A 164 -4.61 6.16 4.89
CA ILE A 164 -4.73 4.79 5.37
C ILE A 164 -6.20 4.57 5.73
N ASN A 165 -6.68 3.36 5.46
CA ASN A 165 -8.06 3.00 5.78
C ASN A 165 -8.14 2.61 7.27
N PHE A 166 -8.97 3.35 8.00
CA PHE A 166 -9.34 3.15 9.39
C PHE A 166 -10.85 2.91 9.46
N ASN A 167 -11.27 1.65 9.56
CA ASN A 167 -12.68 1.24 9.65
C ASN A 167 -13.59 1.84 8.57
N GLY A 168 -13.14 1.86 7.32
CA GLY A 168 -13.90 2.41 6.18
C GLY A 168 -13.71 3.91 5.97
N THR A 169 -13.07 4.60 6.90
CA THR A 169 -12.69 6.03 6.75
C THR A 169 -11.24 6.13 6.29
N GLN A 170 -10.98 6.95 5.27
CA GLN A 170 -9.63 7.21 4.79
C GLN A 170 -9.03 8.43 5.51
N LEU A 171 -8.03 8.22 6.37
CA LEU A 171 -7.36 9.28 7.12
C LEU A 171 -5.90 9.43 6.66
N PRO A 172 -5.37 10.65 6.45
CA PRO A 172 -3.96 10.86 6.16
C PRO A 172 -3.05 10.35 7.29
N LEU A 173 -1.92 9.73 6.95
CA LEU A 173 -0.95 9.21 7.91
C LEU A 173 -0.45 10.28 8.88
N GLY A 174 -0.20 11.50 8.41
CA GLY A 174 0.18 12.64 9.26
C GLY A 174 -0.90 12.98 10.28
N MET A 175 -2.18 12.92 9.90
CA MET A 175 -3.28 13.10 10.86
C MET A 175 -3.30 11.98 11.90
N ILE A 176 -3.12 10.72 11.49
CA ILE A 176 -3.06 9.59 12.40
C ILE A 176 -1.93 9.75 13.42
N LEU A 177 -0.73 10.11 12.94
CA LEU A 177 0.43 10.35 13.81
C LEU A 177 0.19 11.51 14.78
N ASN A 178 -0.51 12.56 14.34
CA ASN A 178 -0.88 13.68 15.20
C ASN A 178 -1.96 13.34 16.22
N LEU A 179 -2.75 12.29 15.98
CA LEU A 179 -3.75 11.79 16.92
C LEU A 179 -3.13 10.87 17.98
N ILE A 180 -2.04 10.15 17.69
CA ILE A 180 -1.38 9.26 18.67
C ILE A 180 -1.15 9.95 20.04
N PRO A 181 -0.59 11.17 20.12
CA PRO A 181 -0.40 11.91 21.37
C PRO A 181 -1.69 12.17 22.17
N THR A 182 -2.85 12.24 21.50
CA THR A 182 -4.16 12.42 22.15
C THR A 182 -4.61 11.15 22.87
N PHE A 183 -4.11 9.99 22.44
CA PHE A 183 -4.42 8.69 23.03
C PHE A 183 -3.34 8.22 24.01
N VAL A 184 -2.07 8.44 23.68
CA VAL A 184 -0.90 8.07 24.50
C VAL A 184 0.20 9.12 24.29
N LYS A 185 0.60 9.81 25.35
CA LYS A 185 1.72 10.76 25.28
C LYS A 185 3.03 9.99 25.36
N LEU A 186 3.94 10.17 24.40
CA LEU A 186 5.27 9.55 24.48
C LEU A 186 6.07 10.08 25.67
N SER A 187 5.77 11.30 26.16
CA SER A 187 6.32 11.83 27.41
C SER A 187 5.95 11.00 28.66
N ASP A 188 4.97 10.10 28.56
CA ASP A 188 4.60 9.19 29.65
C ASP A 188 5.55 7.97 29.72
N LEU A 189 6.40 7.76 28.69
CA LEU A 189 7.46 6.77 28.76
C LEU A 189 8.44 7.12 29.88
N PRO A 190 8.98 6.13 30.61
CA PRO A 190 10.11 6.40 31.47
C PRO A 190 11.31 6.86 30.63
N THR A 191 12.13 7.75 31.20
CA THR A 191 13.36 8.23 30.55
C THR A 191 14.57 7.37 30.89
N LYS A 192 14.43 6.45 31.83
CA LYS A 192 15.42 5.45 32.19
C LYS A 192 14.85 4.06 32.02
N ILE A 193 15.71 3.12 31.66
CA ILE A 193 15.32 1.73 31.53
C ILE A 193 15.25 1.12 32.94
N PRO A 194 14.17 0.38 33.27
CA PRO A 194 14.02 -0.21 34.59
C PRO A 194 15.21 -1.08 35.00
N ALA A 195 15.69 -0.87 36.23
CA ALA A 195 16.72 -1.68 36.86
C ALA A 195 16.13 -2.91 37.59
N SER A 196 14.81 -2.93 37.79
CA SER A 196 14.04 -4.06 38.32
C SER A 196 12.70 -4.19 37.58
N PHE A 197 12.21 -5.42 37.42
CA PHE A 197 10.88 -5.68 36.85
C PHE A 197 9.72 -5.55 37.86
N ASP A 198 10.01 -5.22 39.11
CA ASP A 198 9.02 -4.98 40.15
C ASP A 198 8.65 -3.48 40.23
N ALA A 199 7.41 -3.16 39.86
CA ALA A 199 6.89 -1.79 39.87
C ALA A 199 6.73 -1.18 41.28
N ASN A 200 6.82 -1.99 42.35
CA ASN A 200 6.81 -1.46 43.71
C ASN A 200 8.18 -0.92 44.14
N SER A 201 9.26 -1.46 43.57
CA SER A 201 10.64 -1.08 43.88
C SER A 201 11.28 -0.20 42.81
N ASP A 202 10.76 -0.18 41.58
CA ASP A 202 11.28 0.61 40.46
C ASP A 202 10.22 1.59 39.89
N PRO A 203 10.39 2.91 40.08
CA PRO A 203 9.47 3.93 39.54
C PRO A 203 9.40 3.95 38.00
N ASP A 204 10.48 3.60 37.31
CA ASP A 204 10.51 3.58 35.84
C ASP A 204 9.77 2.36 35.31
N GLN A 205 9.82 1.22 36.02
CA GLN A 205 8.96 0.07 35.73
C GLN A 205 7.48 0.41 35.93
N LYS A 206 7.15 1.19 36.98
CA LYS A 206 5.78 1.64 37.20
C LYS A 206 5.28 2.52 36.05
N LYS A 207 6.07 3.50 35.60
CA LYS A 207 5.74 4.33 34.44
C LYS A 207 5.56 3.51 33.17
N TRP A 208 6.45 2.55 32.92
CA TRP A 208 6.31 1.63 31.80
C TRP A 208 4.99 0.85 31.85
N ASN A 209 4.64 0.29 33.02
CA ASN A 209 3.38 -0.43 33.21
C ASN A 209 2.16 0.48 32.97
N ASP A 210 2.20 1.71 33.46
CA ASP A 210 1.11 2.70 33.25
C ASP A 210 0.96 3.05 31.76
N PHE A 211 2.07 3.24 31.04
CA PHE A 211 2.08 3.44 29.59
C PHE A 211 1.51 2.24 28.83
N VAL A 212 1.98 1.03 29.16
CA VAL A 212 1.49 -0.23 28.57
C VAL A 212 0.00 -0.44 28.84
N ASN A 213 -0.50 -0.11 30.03
CA ASN A 213 -1.92 -0.22 30.35
C ASN A 213 -2.79 0.67 29.45
N LYS A 214 -2.34 1.90 29.15
CA LYS A 214 -3.03 2.77 28.18
C LYS A 214 -3.07 2.16 26.79
N ILE A 215 -1.93 1.63 26.30
CA ILE A 215 -1.87 0.97 25.00
C ILE A 215 -2.72 -0.31 24.99
N LYS A 216 -2.75 -1.08 26.08
CA LYS A 216 -3.54 -2.31 26.18
C LYS A 216 -5.04 -2.02 26.11
N ILE A 217 -5.51 -0.98 26.81
CA ILE A 217 -6.90 -0.50 26.70
C ILE A 217 -7.22 -0.15 25.25
N LEU A 218 -6.26 0.46 24.55
CA LEU A 218 -6.43 0.71 23.13
C LEU A 218 -6.42 -0.62 22.36
N ALA A 219 -5.31 -1.33 22.24
CA ALA A 219 -5.20 -2.55 21.44
C ALA A 219 -6.28 -3.64 21.73
N GLY A 220 -6.93 -3.62 22.89
CA GLY A 220 -8.08 -4.47 23.20
C GLY A 220 -7.71 -5.95 23.14
N GLU A 221 -8.57 -6.78 22.54
CA GLU A 221 -8.34 -8.22 22.42
C GLU A 221 -7.06 -8.58 21.64
N ILE A 222 -6.57 -7.68 20.78
CA ILE A 222 -5.39 -7.97 19.96
C ILE A 222 -4.11 -7.99 20.79
N TRP A 223 -4.07 -7.28 21.92
CA TRP A 223 -2.92 -7.21 22.80
C TRP A 223 -2.40 -8.61 23.20
N GLU A 224 -3.32 -9.53 23.53
CA GLU A 224 -2.99 -10.90 23.96
C GLU A 224 -3.19 -11.95 22.86
N LYS A 225 -3.72 -11.57 21.69
CA LYS A 225 -4.04 -12.54 20.63
C LYS A 225 -2.76 -13.05 19.97
N PRO A 226 -2.50 -14.37 19.98
CA PRO A 226 -1.34 -14.92 19.29
C PRO A 226 -1.50 -14.79 17.78
N PHE A 227 -0.41 -14.50 17.09
CA PHE A 227 -0.33 -14.59 15.64
C PHE A 227 0.66 -15.66 15.22
N ASN A 228 0.39 -16.26 14.06
CA ASN A 228 1.24 -17.23 13.40
C ASN A 228 1.19 -16.93 11.90
N THR A 229 2.33 -16.52 11.34
CA THR A 229 2.44 -16.18 9.92
C THR A 229 3.66 -16.88 9.33
N SER A 230 3.46 -17.56 8.22
CA SER A 230 4.55 -18.20 7.47
C SER A 230 4.77 -17.50 6.15
N VAL A 231 6.04 -17.27 5.81
CA VAL A 231 6.48 -16.73 4.52
C VAL A 231 7.40 -17.77 3.88
N LYS A 232 7.07 -18.17 2.66
CA LYS A 232 7.91 -19.06 1.86
C LYS A 232 9.08 -18.25 1.31
N LEU A 233 10.30 -18.58 1.72
CA LEU A 233 11.53 -17.91 1.24
C LEU A 233 12.04 -18.55 -0.05
N THR A 234 11.97 -19.89 -0.13
CA THR A 234 12.29 -20.68 -1.33
C THR A 234 11.36 -21.90 -1.39
N ASP A 235 11.48 -22.75 -2.42
CA ASP A 235 10.67 -23.96 -2.55
C ASP A 235 10.72 -24.93 -1.36
N TRP A 236 11.78 -24.86 -0.57
CA TRP A 236 12.06 -25.79 0.52
C TRP A 236 12.34 -25.10 1.86
N ILE A 237 12.18 -23.77 1.95
CA ILE A 237 12.36 -22.98 3.18
C ILE A 237 11.14 -22.12 3.48
N ASN A 238 10.63 -22.23 4.70
CA ASN A 238 9.51 -21.42 5.20
C ASN A 238 9.89 -20.72 6.50
N LEU A 239 9.91 -19.39 6.49
CA LEU A 239 10.04 -18.60 7.71
C LEU A 239 8.67 -18.46 8.40
N THR A 240 8.49 -19.13 9.52
CA THR A 240 7.34 -18.95 10.41
C THR A 240 7.69 -17.97 11.52
N VAL A 241 6.83 -16.98 11.69
CA VAL A 241 6.88 -15.95 12.74
C VAL A 241 5.67 -16.12 13.65
N THR A 242 5.92 -16.33 14.94
CA THR A 242 4.87 -16.44 15.96
C THR A 242 5.17 -15.53 17.14
N GLY A 243 4.13 -14.93 17.73
CA GLY A 243 4.26 -14.10 18.92
C GLY A 243 2.91 -13.51 19.36
N LYS A 244 2.96 -12.63 20.36
CA LYS A 244 1.83 -11.79 20.81
C LYS A 244 2.25 -10.33 20.84
N LEU A 245 1.33 -9.41 20.56
CA LEU A 245 1.63 -7.99 20.55
C LEU A 245 2.16 -7.49 21.89
N GLY A 246 1.49 -7.85 22.99
CA GLY A 246 1.90 -7.41 24.33
C GLY A 246 3.27 -7.93 24.76
N GLU A 247 3.61 -9.17 24.39
CA GLU A 247 4.94 -9.74 24.66
C GLU A 247 6.02 -8.99 23.87
N ILE A 248 5.76 -8.67 22.60
CA ILE A 248 6.67 -7.89 21.75
C ILE A 248 6.90 -6.49 22.29
N VAL A 249 5.82 -5.76 22.62
CA VAL A 249 5.94 -4.36 23.11
C VAL A 249 6.75 -4.30 24.40
N ASN A 250 6.54 -5.23 25.33
CA ASN A 250 7.33 -5.28 26.56
C ASN A 250 8.79 -5.74 26.34
N ALA A 251 9.02 -6.60 25.35
CA ALA A 251 10.37 -7.05 25.01
C ALA A 251 11.24 -5.91 24.49
N ILE A 252 10.66 -5.02 23.69
CA ILE A 252 11.36 -3.87 23.10
C ILE A 252 11.27 -2.60 23.97
N ALA A 253 10.82 -2.72 25.22
CA ALA A 253 10.78 -1.61 26.18
C ALA A 253 12.09 -0.81 26.26
N PRO A 254 13.28 -1.46 26.46
CA PRO A 254 14.55 -0.73 26.47
C PRO A 254 14.78 0.04 25.17
N ASP A 255 14.48 -0.55 24.01
CA ASP A 255 14.67 0.09 22.70
C ASP A 255 13.72 1.26 22.47
N LEU A 256 12.46 1.17 22.93
CA LEU A 256 11.47 2.25 22.82
C LEU A 256 11.83 3.44 23.72
N ILE A 257 12.29 3.17 24.95
CA ILE A 257 12.76 4.19 25.89
C ILE A 257 14.00 4.88 25.32
N HIS A 258 14.97 4.10 24.84
CA HIS A 258 16.20 4.61 24.27
C HIS A 258 15.94 5.43 22.99
N PHE A 259 15.08 4.95 22.09
CA PHE A 259 14.68 5.69 20.91
C PHE A 259 13.93 6.98 21.25
N HIS A 260 13.05 6.98 22.25
CA HIS A 260 12.41 8.22 22.72
C HIS A 260 13.45 9.26 23.18
N ASN A 261 14.43 8.84 23.99
CA ASN A 261 15.51 9.72 24.43
C ASN A 261 16.37 10.22 23.25
N PHE A 262 16.64 9.36 22.26
CA PHE A 262 17.28 9.76 21.01
C PHE A 262 16.48 10.84 20.29
N LEU A 263 15.17 10.65 20.10
CA LEU A 263 14.32 11.65 19.45
C LEU A 263 14.33 13.00 20.20
N VAL A 264 14.34 12.99 21.54
CA VAL A 264 14.46 14.21 22.36
C VAL A 264 15.81 14.90 22.14
N GLU A 265 16.91 14.14 22.09
CA GLU A 265 18.26 14.68 21.80
C GLU A 265 18.33 15.30 20.39
N GLN A 266 17.68 14.68 19.39
CA GLN A 266 17.68 15.16 18.00
C GLN A 266 16.76 16.37 17.79
N LYS A 267 15.62 16.45 18.50
CA LYS A 267 14.75 17.63 18.49
C LYS A 267 15.50 18.88 18.97
N ALA A 268 16.40 18.76 19.94
CA ALA A 268 17.26 19.86 20.40
C ALA A 268 18.25 20.36 19.32
N LYS A 269 18.50 19.56 18.28
CA LYS A 269 19.33 19.89 17.11
C LYS A 269 18.50 20.37 15.90
N ASN A 270 17.19 20.62 16.08
CA ASN A 270 16.25 20.95 15.01
C ASN A 270 16.14 19.88 13.91
N HIS A 271 16.33 18.61 14.27
CA HIS A 271 16.09 17.46 13.39
C HIS A 271 14.76 16.82 13.77
N ASP A 272 13.83 16.76 12.84
CA ASP A 272 12.46 16.29 13.12
C ASP A 272 11.94 15.23 12.15
N ASN A 273 12.68 14.87 11.11
CA ASN A 273 12.27 13.83 10.16
C ASN A 273 12.30 12.44 10.82
N LEU A 274 11.13 11.98 11.29
CA LEU A 274 10.99 10.77 12.10
C LEU A 274 11.50 9.50 11.40
N ALA A 275 11.23 9.36 10.11
CA ALA A 275 11.63 8.16 9.37
C ALA A 275 13.14 8.10 9.17
N LEU A 276 13.77 9.23 8.82
CA LEU A 276 15.21 9.36 8.77
C LEU A 276 15.84 9.05 10.14
N LEU A 277 15.32 9.66 11.20
CA LEU A 277 15.82 9.48 12.56
C LEU A 277 15.71 8.02 13.02
N LEU A 278 14.65 7.30 12.64
CA LEU A 278 14.54 5.87 12.92
C LEU A 278 15.63 5.05 12.21
N VAL A 279 15.89 5.33 10.92
CA VAL A 279 16.95 4.63 10.17
C VAL A 279 18.33 4.93 10.78
N GLN A 280 18.61 6.20 11.09
CA GLN A 280 19.86 6.59 11.76
C GLN A 280 20.02 5.91 13.12
N TYR A 281 18.97 5.91 13.95
CA TYR A 281 18.97 5.25 15.24
C TYR A 281 19.30 3.76 15.13
N LEU A 282 18.63 3.03 14.22
CA LEU A 282 18.79 1.58 14.10
C LEU A 282 20.23 1.17 13.77
N PHE A 283 20.95 1.97 12.98
CA PHE A 283 22.34 1.68 12.60
C PHE A 283 23.40 2.37 13.46
N GLU A 284 23.00 3.18 14.46
CA GLU A 284 23.92 3.77 15.42
C GLU A 284 24.44 2.70 16.38
N ALA A 285 25.71 2.84 16.80
CA ALA A 285 26.28 2.00 17.84
C ALA A 285 25.57 2.28 19.18
N PRO A 286 25.25 1.24 19.99
CA PRO A 286 24.62 1.44 21.28
C PRO A 286 25.44 2.38 22.17
N ARG A 287 24.76 3.33 22.80
CA ARG A 287 25.34 4.23 23.81
C ARG A 287 24.29 4.56 24.86
N ASP A 288 24.68 5.15 25.97
CA ASP A 288 23.71 5.72 26.91
C ASP A 288 23.31 7.12 26.42
N ILE A 289 22.01 7.44 26.44
CA ILE A 289 21.50 8.78 26.17
C ILE A 289 20.86 9.30 27.45
N ASN A 290 21.32 10.45 27.93
CA ASN A 290 20.84 11.06 29.19
C ASN A 290 20.85 10.11 30.41
N GLY A 291 21.78 9.15 30.43
CA GLY A 291 21.92 8.19 31.53
C GLY A 291 20.75 7.21 31.65
N ASP A 292 20.12 6.86 30.54
CA ASP A 292 19.01 5.90 30.47
C ASP A 292 19.40 4.45 30.78
N GLY A 293 20.69 4.12 30.70
CA GLY A 293 21.25 2.83 31.08
C GLY A 293 21.16 1.76 29.99
N PHE A 294 20.96 2.14 28.73
CA PHE A 294 20.87 1.22 27.59
C PHE A 294 22.09 0.32 27.44
N LEU A 295 23.30 0.80 27.72
CA LEU A 295 24.53 -0.01 27.67
C LEU A 295 24.58 -1.12 28.74
N LYS A 296 23.76 -1.02 29.78
CA LYS A 296 23.68 -2.06 30.82
C LYS A 296 22.75 -3.20 30.42
N ILE A 297 21.95 -3.00 29.36
CA ILE A 297 21.03 -3.99 28.83
C ILE A 297 21.82 -5.02 28.05
N ASN A 298 21.60 -6.30 28.34
CA ASN A 298 22.31 -7.40 27.70
C ASN A 298 23.85 -7.25 27.75
N LYS A 299 24.40 -6.63 28.81
CA LYS A 299 25.82 -6.26 28.91
C LYS A 299 26.83 -7.40 28.65
N ASP A 300 26.41 -8.65 28.85
CA ASP A 300 27.24 -9.84 28.64
C ASP A 300 27.31 -10.25 27.15
N LYS A 301 26.51 -9.64 26.27
CA LYS A 301 26.44 -9.92 24.82
C LYS A 301 27.34 -8.98 24.03
N LYS A 302 28.60 -9.39 23.85
CA LYS A 302 29.65 -8.62 23.13
C LYS A 302 29.42 -8.45 21.62
N ASP A 303 28.44 -9.16 21.05
CA ASP A 303 28.18 -9.20 19.62
C ASP A 303 27.16 -8.15 19.13
N ILE A 304 26.60 -7.34 20.04
CA ILE A 304 25.68 -6.25 19.70
C ILE A 304 26.51 -5.05 19.22
N LYS A 305 26.40 -4.70 17.93
CA LYS A 305 27.15 -3.59 17.31
C LYS A 305 26.30 -2.39 16.96
N SER A 306 24.98 -2.57 16.88
CA SER A 306 24.00 -1.53 16.58
C SER A 306 22.77 -1.59 17.48
N ASN A 307 21.95 -0.56 17.44
CA ASN A 307 20.63 -0.58 18.07
C ASN A 307 19.69 -1.60 17.40
N LEU A 308 19.86 -1.90 16.10
CA LEU A 308 19.14 -2.96 15.41
C LEU A 308 19.49 -4.34 15.98
N ASP A 309 20.77 -4.62 16.22
CA ASP A 309 21.20 -5.86 16.88
C ASP A 309 20.56 -6.00 18.26
N ASN A 310 20.50 -4.91 19.04
CA ASN A 310 19.88 -4.94 20.38
C ASN A 310 18.37 -5.20 20.28
N LEU A 311 17.67 -4.52 19.37
CA LEU A 311 16.25 -4.74 19.10
C LEU A 311 15.96 -6.19 18.71
N LEU A 312 16.73 -6.75 17.77
CA LEU A 312 16.58 -8.13 17.34
C LEU A 312 16.90 -9.13 18.46
N CYS A 313 17.93 -8.83 19.25
CA CYS A 313 18.27 -9.59 20.45
C CYS A 313 17.09 -9.63 21.43
N ASN A 314 16.49 -8.48 21.74
CA ASN A 314 15.36 -8.34 22.66
C ASN A 314 14.07 -8.98 22.13
N LEU A 315 13.85 -8.97 20.81
CA LEU A 315 12.72 -9.65 20.20
C LEU A 315 12.83 -11.17 20.26
N LEU A 316 14.04 -11.72 20.13
CA LEU A 316 14.25 -13.16 20.01
C LEU A 316 14.60 -13.87 21.32
N GLN A 317 14.91 -13.11 22.37
CA GLN A 317 15.37 -13.60 23.66
C GLN A 317 15.00 -12.61 24.78
N PRO A 318 14.90 -13.04 26.05
CA PRO A 318 14.57 -12.12 27.12
C PRO A 318 15.75 -11.17 27.34
N TRP A 319 15.48 -9.87 27.35
CA TRP A 319 16.50 -8.88 27.70
C TRP A 319 16.87 -8.99 29.19
N GLN A 320 18.12 -8.65 29.49
CA GLN A 320 18.66 -8.61 30.83
C GLN A 320 18.81 -7.17 31.30
N ASN A 321 18.27 -6.84 32.46
CA ASN A 321 18.45 -5.52 33.06
C ASN A 321 19.86 -5.37 33.67
N ALA A 322 20.14 -4.19 34.22
CA ALA A 322 21.45 -3.87 34.81
C ALA A 322 21.87 -4.86 35.91
N ASN A 323 20.90 -5.44 36.63
CA ASN A 323 21.08 -6.39 37.71
C ASN A 323 21.10 -7.86 37.23
N ASN A 324 21.17 -8.10 35.91
CA ASN A 324 21.11 -9.42 35.27
C ASN A 324 19.80 -10.18 35.46
N GLU A 325 18.74 -9.53 35.94
CA GLU A 325 17.41 -10.11 35.94
C GLU A 325 16.92 -10.21 34.49
N LYS A 326 16.29 -11.33 34.16
CA LYS A 326 15.76 -11.58 32.81
C LYS A 326 14.29 -11.23 32.78
N TYR A 327 13.86 -10.55 31.72
CA TYR A 327 12.44 -10.36 31.46
C TYR A 327 11.72 -11.72 31.39
N SER A 328 10.51 -11.80 31.94
CA SER A 328 9.81 -13.07 32.18
C SER A 328 9.43 -13.84 30.91
N VAL A 329 9.32 -13.16 29.76
CA VAL A 329 8.99 -13.79 28.48
C VAL A 329 10.25 -14.26 27.77
N ALA A 330 10.44 -15.57 27.69
CA ALA A 330 11.66 -16.17 27.16
C ALA A 330 11.86 -16.05 25.64
N ASN A 331 10.81 -15.98 24.82
CA ASN A 331 10.94 -15.73 23.37
C ASN A 331 9.72 -14.92 22.89
N PRO A 332 9.77 -13.58 22.99
CA PRO A 332 8.66 -12.69 22.61
C PRO A 332 8.24 -12.83 21.14
N LEU A 333 9.23 -13.01 20.27
CA LEU A 333 9.07 -13.37 18.88
C LEU A 333 9.82 -14.67 18.62
N GLN A 334 9.11 -15.66 18.08
CA GLN A 334 9.73 -16.92 17.66
C GLN A 334 9.81 -16.94 16.14
N LEU A 335 11.02 -17.17 15.64
CA LEU A 335 11.33 -17.33 14.23
C LEU A 335 11.73 -18.78 13.97
N LYS A 336 11.11 -19.42 12.98
CA LYS A 336 11.44 -20.78 12.54
C LYS A 336 11.68 -20.82 11.04
N ILE A 337 12.85 -21.29 10.59
CA ILE A 337 13.21 -21.35 9.15
C ILE A 337 12.71 -22.65 8.49
N LEU A 338 12.55 -23.69 9.30
CA LEU A 338 11.87 -24.94 8.98
C LEU A 338 10.99 -25.28 10.19
N VAL A 339 10.02 -26.19 10.02
CA VAL A 339 9.07 -26.58 11.10
C VAL A 339 9.77 -26.91 12.43
N PHE A 340 11.00 -27.40 12.39
CA PHE A 340 11.79 -27.83 13.55
C PHE A 340 13.02 -26.95 13.88
N LEU A 341 13.40 -25.96 13.06
CA LEU A 341 14.60 -25.15 13.30
C LEU A 341 14.24 -23.75 13.78
N SER A 342 14.58 -23.47 15.05
CA SER A 342 14.39 -22.15 15.66
C SER A 342 15.60 -21.23 15.45
N VAL A 343 15.33 -19.97 15.14
CA VAL A 343 16.31 -18.89 15.16
C VAL A 343 16.24 -18.20 16.52
N LYS A 344 17.40 -17.96 17.12
CA LYS A 344 17.53 -17.01 18.23
C LYS A 344 18.75 -16.15 18.01
N TRP A 345 18.92 -15.13 18.86
CA TRP A 345 20.06 -14.22 18.76
C TRP A 345 21.41 -14.96 18.84
N ASP A 346 21.68 -15.63 19.96
CA ASP A 346 22.97 -16.26 20.25
C ASP A 346 22.90 -17.75 20.63
N THR A 347 21.70 -18.32 20.69
CA THR A 347 21.45 -19.73 21.06
C THR A 347 20.62 -20.45 19.99
N GLY A 348 20.75 -21.78 19.91
CA GLY A 348 20.03 -22.59 18.93
C GLY A 348 20.84 -22.90 17.67
N THR A 349 20.18 -23.54 16.70
CA THR A 349 20.82 -24.04 15.46
C THR A 349 21.14 -22.90 14.49
N VAL A 350 20.28 -21.89 14.41
CA VAL A 350 20.52 -20.68 13.62
C VAL A 350 20.67 -19.51 14.57
N LYS A 351 21.89 -18.95 14.63
CA LYS A 351 22.26 -17.83 15.47
C LYS A 351 22.25 -16.57 14.63
N LEU A 352 21.33 -15.65 14.93
CA LEU A 352 21.16 -14.43 14.14
C LEU A 352 22.40 -13.53 14.21
N LYS A 353 23.09 -13.50 15.35
CA LYS A 353 24.32 -12.71 15.53
C LYS A 353 25.45 -13.07 14.56
N ASP A 354 25.47 -14.32 14.07
CA ASP A 354 26.51 -14.80 13.16
C ASP A 354 26.21 -14.38 11.70
N LEU A 355 25.00 -13.84 11.42
CA LEU A 355 24.53 -13.47 10.08
C LEU A 355 24.77 -12.00 9.72
N ASN A 356 25.38 -11.21 10.62
CA ASN A 356 25.71 -9.80 10.42
C ASN A 356 24.53 -9.00 9.78
N VAL A 357 23.42 -8.96 10.51
CA VAL A 357 22.12 -8.49 9.99
C VAL A 357 22.18 -7.04 9.51
N ASP A 358 22.97 -6.21 10.17
CA ASP A 358 23.22 -4.83 9.76
C ASP A 358 23.75 -4.75 8.33
N ASP A 359 24.78 -5.54 8.00
CA ASP A 359 25.38 -5.51 6.66
C ASP A 359 24.43 -6.06 5.60
N VAL A 360 23.65 -7.11 5.92
CA VAL A 360 22.60 -7.61 5.02
C VAL A 360 21.56 -6.52 4.75
N LEU A 361 21.10 -5.81 5.78
CA LEU A 361 20.10 -4.76 5.64
C LEU A 361 20.67 -3.52 4.93
N LYS A 362 21.90 -3.11 5.24
CA LYS A 362 22.60 -2.01 4.56
C LYS A 362 22.79 -2.30 3.08
N THR A 363 23.17 -3.53 2.74
CA THR A 363 23.32 -3.98 1.35
C THR A 363 21.96 -3.95 0.65
N LEU A 364 20.91 -4.51 1.26
CA LEU A 364 19.56 -4.46 0.69
C LEU A 364 19.06 -3.02 0.47
N ILE A 365 19.24 -2.13 1.44
CA ILE A 365 18.83 -0.72 1.30
C ILE A 365 19.68 -0.01 0.23
N THR A 366 20.97 -0.32 0.13
CA THR A 366 21.85 0.23 -0.91
C THR A 366 21.47 -0.29 -2.28
N ASP A 367 21.16 -1.58 -2.43
CA ASP A 367 20.69 -2.17 -3.68
C ASP A 367 19.31 -1.64 -4.08
N LEU A 368 18.49 -1.21 -3.12
CA LEU A 368 17.26 -0.45 -3.39
C LEU A 368 17.56 0.96 -3.91
N MET A 369 18.65 1.59 -3.47
CA MET A 369 19.04 2.93 -3.92
C MET A 369 19.59 2.88 -5.35
N ASN A 370 18.95 3.61 -6.24
CA ASN A 370 19.27 3.65 -7.68
C ASN A 370 18.94 2.34 -8.42
N HIS A 371 17.97 1.58 -7.93
CA HIS A 371 17.55 0.31 -8.53
C HIS A 371 16.62 0.49 -9.73
N ASP A 372 16.82 -0.32 -10.76
CA ASP A 372 15.82 -0.54 -11.82
C ASP A 372 14.73 -1.49 -11.30
N VAL A 373 13.56 -0.94 -11.00
CA VAL A 373 12.41 -1.67 -10.45
C VAL A 373 11.90 -2.80 -11.34
N ALA A 374 12.27 -2.84 -12.63
CA ALA A 374 11.98 -3.94 -13.53
C ALA A 374 12.86 -5.18 -13.26
N GLN A 375 14.01 -4.98 -12.61
CA GLN A 375 14.91 -6.06 -12.21
C GLN A 375 14.59 -6.55 -10.79
N PRO A 376 14.76 -7.85 -10.50
CA PRO A 376 14.73 -8.33 -9.12
C PRO A 376 15.96 -7.84 -8.35
N ILE A 377 15.79 -7.52 -7.08
CA ILE A 377 16.91 -7.36 -6.14
C ILE A 377 17.30 -8.74 -5.62
N LYS A 378 18.57 -9.12 -5.76
CA LYS A 378 19.07 -10.37 -5.22
C LYS A 378 19.44 -10.19 -3.77
N VAL A 379 18.74 -10.87 -2.88
CA VAL A 379 19.10 -10.90 -1.45
C VAL A 379 19.81 -12.19 -1.16
N THR A 380 21.08 -12.08 -0.76
CA THR A 380 21.90 -13.21 -0.32
C THR A 380 22.12 -13.13 1.18
N ILE A 381 21.73 -14.19 1.88
CA ILE A 381 22.02 -14.40 3.29
C ILE A 381 23.13 -15.45 3.35
N HIS A 382 24.31 -15.01 3.79
CA HIS A 382 25.47 -15.89 3.92
C HIS A 382 25.43 -16.73 5.20
N ASN A 383 26.19 -17.83 5.23
CA ASN A 383 26.45 -18.61 6.44
C ASN A 383 25.22 -19.22 7.12
N VAL A 384 24.21 -19.63 6.35
CA VAL A 384 23.05 -20.30 6.92
C VAL A 384 23.41 -21.76 7.26
N PRO A 385 23.26 -22.20 8.53
CA PRO A 385 23.77 -23.48 9.03
C PRO A 385 23.30 -24.74 8.30
N ILE A 386 22.24 -24.62 7.49
CA ILE A 386 21.56 -25.75 6.87
C ILE A 386 22.09 -26.00 5.45
N LYS A 387 22.66 -25.00 4.76
CA LYS A 387 22.99 -25.10 3.33
C LYS A 387 23.97 -24.06 2.74
N GLY A 388 24.72 -23.32 3.57
CA GLY A 388 25.58 -22.25 3.08
C GLY A 388 24.77 -20.99 2.77
N ASP A 389 24.93 -20.41 1.58
CA ASP A 389 24.25 -19.16 1.21
C ASP A 389 22.81 -19.42 0.74
N ILE A 390 21.86 -18.60 1.22
CA ILE A 390 20.50 -18.55 0.70
C ILE A 390 20.38 -17.29 -0.16
N THR A 391 20.08 -17.45 -1.45
CA THR A 391 19.76 -16.33 -2.34
C THR A 391 18.30 -16.41 -2.78
N PHE A 392 17.60 -15.28 -2.72
CA PHE A 392 16.25 -15.14 -3.25
C PHE A 392 16.06 -13.79 -3.93
N ASP A 393 15.14 -13.75 -4.88
CA ASP A 393 14.83 -12.56 -5.67
C ASP A 393 13.67 -11.79 -5.03
N LEU A 394 13.90 -10.54 -4.66
CA LEU A 394 12.87 -9.57 -4.31
C LEU A 394 12.39 -8.87 -5.58
N ASN A 395 11.23 -9.30 -6.08
CA ASN A 395 10.63 -8.70 -7.27
C ASN A 395 9.79 -7.47 -6.91
N LEU A 396 10.41 -6.28 -7.02
CA LEU A 396 9.76 -5.01 -6.72
C LEU A 396 8.61 -4.69 -7.67
N ASN A 397 8.63 -5.17 -8.92
CA ASN A 397 7.57 -4.93 -9.90
C ASN A 397 6.20 -5.36 -9.36
N SER A 398 6.11 -6.58 -8.81
CA SER A 398 4.87 -7.08 -8.22
C SER A 398 4.46 -6.31 -6.96
N ILE A 399 5.43 -5.89 -6.14
CA ILE A 399 5.17 -5.15 -4.90
C ILE A 399 4.67 -3.74 -5.21
N ILE A 400 5.35 -3.03 -6.10
CA ILE A 400 5.02 -1.66 -6.48
C ILE A 400 3.73 -1.66 -7.32
N GLY A 401 3.68 -2.47 -8.38
CA GLY A 401 2.57 -2.54 -9.32
C GLY A 401 1.26 -3.02 -8.68
N ASP A 402 1.27 -4.15 -7.98
CA ASP A 402 0.02 -4.77 -7.51
C ASP A 402 -0.41 -4.30 -6.11
N SER A 403 0.53 -3.87 -5.27
CA SER A 403 0.24 -3.57 -3.86
C SER A 403 0.34 -2.10 -3.49
N ILE A 404 1.33 -1.37 -3.98
CA ILE A 404 1.57 0.03 -3.57
C ILE A 404 0.79 0.97 -4.48
N MET A 405 1.03 0.91 -5.79
CA MET A 405 0.52 1.86 -6.77
C MET A 405 -1.02 1.98 -6.77
N PRO A 406 -1.83 0.90 -6.67
CA PRO A 406 -3.29 1.03 -6.66
C PRO A 406 -3.79 1.83 -5.45
N THR A 407 -3.18 1.63 -4.28
CA THR A 407 -3.49 2.43 -3.09
C THR A 407 -3.06 3.87 -3.29
N MET A 408 -1.88 4.12 -3.86
CA MET A 408 -1.40 5.47 -4.12
C MET A 408 -2.32 6.22 -5.08
N LEU A 409 -2.68 5.62 -6.22
CA LEU A 409 -3.59 6.23 -7.19
C LEU A 409 -4.94 6.59 -6.55
N LYS A 410 -5.54 5.69 -5.77
CA LYS A 410 -6.79 6.02 -5.06
C LYS A 410 -6.62 7.18 -4.09
N ASN A 411 -5.50 7.21 -3.36
CA ASN A 411 -5.20 8.29 -2.41
C ASN A 411 -5.01 9.63 -3.13
N SER A 412 -4.42 9.61 -4.32
CA SER A 412 -4.25 10.73 -5.25
C SER A 412 -5.54 11.10 -6.01
N GLY A 413 -6.70 10.57 -5.62
CA GLY A 413 -8.01 10.97 -6.15
C GLY A 413 -8.42 10.29 -7.45
N TYR A 414 -7.73 9.22 -7.87
CA TYR A 414 -8.20 8.40 -8.98
C TYR A 414 -9.45 7.60 -8.56
N GLY A 415 -10.39 7.42 -9.48
CA GLY A 415 -11.66 6.74 -9.18
C GLY A 415 -11.45 5.30 -8.73
N SER A 416 -11.85 4.96 -7.50
CA SER A 416 -11.64 3.63 -6.91
C SER A 416 -12.13 2.50 -7.80
N THR A 417 -13.31 2.62 -8.43
CA THR A 417 -13.87 1.61 -9.34
C THR A 417 -12.98 1.35 -10.56
N ILE A 418 -12.36 2.41 -11.11
CA ILE A 418 -11.48 2.29 -12.27
C ILE A 418 -10.17 1.62 -11.84
N VAL A 419 -9.57 2.04 -10.73
CA VAL A 419 -8.35 1.40 -10.19
C VAL A 419 -8.62 -0.06 -9.82
N ASP A 420 -9.74 -0.36 -9.17
CA ASP A 420 -10.07 -1.71 -8.70
C ASP A 420 -10.41 -2.70 -9.81
N SER A 421 -10.82 -2.23 -10.98
CA SER A 421 -11.08 -3.08 -12.15
C SER A 421 -9.83 -3.42 -12.97
N ASN A 422 -8.66 -2.91 -12.56
CA ASN A 422 -7.40 -3.09 -13.28
C ASN A 422 -6.27 -3.60 -12.38
N ASN A 423 -5.33 -4.31 -12.99
CA ASN A 423 -4.01 -4.60 -12.45
C ASN A 423 -2.99 -3.64 -13.08
N LEU A 424 -1.94 -3.31 -12.33
CA LEU A 424 -0.86 -2.47 -12.78
C LEU A 424 0.44 -3.27 -12.70
N GLN A 425 1.08 -3.47 -13.84
CA GLN A 425 2.41 -4.05 -13.90
C GLN A 425 3.40 -2.94 -14.25
N MET A 426 4.45 -2.78 -13.46
CA MET A 426 5.51 -1.84 -13.78
C MET A 426 6.38 -2.43 -14.89
N LEU A 427 6.64 -1.70 -15.96
CA LEU A 427 7.50 -2.15 -17.06
C LEU A 427 8.91 -1.58 -16.96
N ALA A 428 9.04 -0.39 -16.36
CA ALA A 428 10.31 0.28 -16.14
C ALA A 428 10.18 1.31 -15.01
N GLY A 429 11.33 1.69 -14.45
CA GLY A 429 11.49 2.86 -13.57
C GLY A 429 12.75 2.75 -12.72
N ASN A 430 13.37 3.89 -12.42
CA ASN A 430 14.56 3.95 -11.59
C ASN A 430 14.23 4.62 -10.25
N LEU A 431 14.51 3.91 -9.16
CA LEU A 431 14.30 4.38 -7.79
C LEU A 431 15.53 5.16 -7.32
N ILE A 432 15.42 6.47 -7.13
CA ILE A 432 16.52 7.35 -6.70
C ILE A 432 16.20 7.89 -5.31
N PHE A 433 17.10 7.74 -4.36
CA PHE A 433 16.98 8.40 -3.06
C PHE A 433 17.77 9.71 -3.10
N GLU A 434 17.18 10.76 -2.57
CA GLU A 434 17.85 12.05 -2.44
C GLU A 434 17.83 12.49 -0.98
N ILE A 435 18.92 13.11 -0.57
CA ILE A 435 19.11 13.64 0.77
C ILE A 435 19.24 15.15 0.71
N GLN A 436 18.81 15.81 1.78
CA GLN A 436 19.04 17.22 2.03
C GLN A 436 19.78 17.35 3.35
N LYS A 437 20.89 18.09 3.33
CA LYS A 437 21.72 18.36 4.52
C LYS A 437 21.27 19.63 5.23
N ASP A 438 21.56 19.72 6.53
CA ASP A 438 21.26 20.91 7.31
C ASP A 438 21.98 22.14 6.75
N GLY A 439 21.26 23.27 6.74
CA GLY A 439 21.74 24.51 6.12
C GLY A 439 21.81 24.51 4.58
N SER A 440 21.36 23.45 3.90
CA SER A 440 21.32 23.38 2.43
C SER A 440 19.91 23.25 1.88
N ASP A 441 19.61 23.99 0.82
CA ASP A 441 18.37 23.87 0.04
C ASP A 441 18.49 22.90 -1.15
N THR A 442 19.66 22.28 -1.33
CA THR A 442 19.91 21.37 -2.46
C THR A 442 19.68 19.92 -2.09
N TRP A 443 18.92 19.23 -2.93
CA TRP A 443 18.79 17.77 -2.90
C TRP A 443 19.92 17.11 -3.68
N THR A 444 20.55 16.11 -3.08
CA THR A 444 21.62 15.33 -3.72
C THR A 444 21.26 13.86 -3.72
N ALA A 445 21.47 13.19 -4.85
CA ALA A 445 21.27 11.74 -4.94
C ALA A 445 22.20 11.00 -3.97
N SER A 446 21.64 10.06 -3.22
CA SER A 446 22.35 9.11 -2.38
C SER A 446 22.67 7.86 -3.19
N THR A 447 23.88 7.36 -3.02
CA THR A 447 24.38 6.14 -3.69
C THR A 447 24.52 4.98 -2.73
N SER A 448 24.45 5.24 -1.42
CA SER A 448 24.51 4.23 -0.38
C SER A 448 23.76 4.66 0.87
N ILE A 449 23.39 3.68 1.69
CA ILE A 449 22.81 3.93 3.01
C ILE A 449 23.72 4.78 3.90
N ASN A 450 25.04 4.70 3.73
CA ASN A 450 25.98 5.52 4.50
C ASN A 450 25.79 7.02 4.24
N ASP A 451 25.32 7.41 3.06
CA ASP A 451 25.00 8.81 2.74
C ASP A 451 23.80 9.31 3.57
N ILE A 452 22.83 8.43 3.87
CA ILE A 452 21.67 8.74 4.72
C ILE A 452 22.05 8.76 6.21
N LEU A 453 23.00 7.91 6.61
CA LEU A 453 23.44 7.79 8.01
C LEU A 453 24.33 8.95 8.48
N ILE A 454 24.71 9.89 7.60
CA ILE A 454 25.48 11.07 7.99
C ILE A 454 24.63 11.95 8.90
N SER A 455 25.21 12.40 10.02
CA SER A 455 24.52 13.17 11.04
C SER A 455 24.00 14.53 10.58
N ASP A 456 24.50 15.08 9.47
CA ASP A 456 24.05 16.36 8.91
C ASP A 456 22.87 16.22 7.93
N VAL A 457 22.44 15.00 7.61
CA VAL A 457 21.24 14.78 6.80
C VAL A 457 20.00 15.12 7.63
N LYS A 458 19.13 15.92 7.03
CA LYS A 458 17.92 16.45 7.67
C LYS A 458 16.65 15.90 7.04
N ASN A 459 16.62 15.78 5.72
CA ASN A 459 15.48 15.23 4.99
C ASN A 459 15.93 14.16 3.99
N ILE A 460 15.00 13.26 3.72
CA ILE A 460 15.14 12.23 2.70
C ILE A 460 13.89 12.23 1.83
N ARG A 461 14.06 12.03 0.54
CA ARG A 461 12.97 11.81 -0.39
C ARG A 461 13.34 10.72 -1.37
N MET A 462 12.30 10.10 -1.93
CA MET A 462 12.45 9.02 -2.89
C MET A 462 11.82 9.47 -4.21
N LYS A 463 12.59 9.46 -5.28
CA LYS A 463 12.16 9.81 -6.62
C LYS A 463 12.10 8.55 -7.46
N VAL A 464 11.03 8.35 -8.21
CA VAL A 464 10.96 7.27 -9.21
C VAL A 464 10.88 7.92 -10.57
N THR A 465 11.87 7.66 -11.42
CA THR A 465 11.99 8.28 -12.74
C THR A 465 11.84 7.28 -13.87
N GLY A 466 11.40 7.76 -15.04
CA GLY A 466 11.28 6.92 -16.24
C GLY A 466 10.30 5.77 -16.04
N MET A 467 9.26 5.97 -15.23
CA MET A 467 8.29 4.92 -14.97
C MET A 467 7.44 4.66 -16.21
N GLN A 468 7.09 3.39 -16.40
CA GLN A 468 6.11 2.94 -17.36
C GLN A 468 5.29 1.82 -16.74
N PHE A 469 3.98 1.83 -16.97
CA PHE A 469 3.06 0.81 -16.48
C PHE A 469 2.31 0.16 -17.64
N LYS A 470 2.04 -1.13 -17.48
CA LYS A 470 1.02 -1.85 -18.22
C LYS A 470 -0.23 -1.94 -17.35
N VAL A 471 -1.30 -1.29 -17.79
CA VAL A 471 -2.63 -1.38 -17.20
C VAL A 471 -3.36 -2.54 -17.84
N ILE A 472 -3.82 -3.50 -17.05
CA ILE A 472 -4.47 -4.72 -17.54
C ILE A 472 -5.85 -4.84 -16.87
N ALA A 473 -6.93 -4.94 -17.63
CA ALA A 473 -8.24 -5.19 -17.05
C ALA A 473 -8.25 -6.57 -16.36
N LYS A 474 -8.77 -6.63 -15.12
CA LYS A 474 -8.77 -7.88 -14.32
C LYS A 474 -9.55 -9.00 -14.97
N ASP A 475 -10.68 -8.65 -15.58
CA ASP A 475 -11.60 -9.61 -16.18
C ASP A 475 -11.32 -9.86 -17.67
N ASP A 476 -10.39 -9.13 -18.30
CA ASP A 476 -10.04 -9.27 -19.71
C ASP A 476 -8.55 -8.95 -19.92
N VAL A 477 -7.71 -9.99 -19.99
CA VAL A 477 -6.26 -9.86 -20.15
C VAL A 477 -5.85 -9.23 -21.49
N ASN A 478 -6.70 -9.31 -22.52
CA ASN A 478 -6.45 -8.69 -23.80
C ASN A 478 -6.64 -7.18 -23.74
N ALA A 479 -7.54 -6.70 -22.86
CA ALA A 479 -7.75 -5.29 -22.60
C ALA A 479 -6.61 -4.71 -21.75
N ASN A 480 -5.46 -4.46 -22.39
CA ASN A 480 -4.31 -3.86 -21.75
C ASN A 480 -3.74 -2.66 -22.53
N PHE A 481 -3.20 -1.71 -21.78
CA PHE A 481 -2.68 -0.44 -22.28
C PHE A 481 -1.35 -0.14 -21.60
N THR A 482 -0.43 0.45 -22.35
CA THR A 482 0.88 0.87 -21.83
C THR A 482 0.87 2.38 -21.67
N THR A 483 1.37 2.87 -20.54
CA THR A 483 1.56 4.30 -20.28
C THR A 483 2.81 4.84 -21.01
N ASP A 484 3.00 6.14 -20.97
CA ASP A 484 4.18 6.78 -21.56
C ASP A 484 5.44 6.42 -20.76
N TYR A 485 6.61 6.38 -21.42
CA TYR A 485 7.93 6.10 -20.82
C TYR A 485 8.60 7.41 -20.39
N ASN A 486 8.01 8.12 -19.44
CA ASN A 486 8.55 9.37 -18.88
C ASN A 486 7.84 9.81 -17.58
N LEU A 487 7.09 8.91 -16.95
CA LEU A 487 6.36 9.25 -15.75
C LEU A 487 7.36 9.36 -14.59
N ASN A 488 7.31 10.49 -13.90
CA ASN A 488 8.20 10.78 -12.78
C ASN A 488 7.36 11.13 -11.55
N THR A 489 7.66 10.51 -10.43
CA THR A 489 7.01 10.82 -9.15
C THR A 489 8.05 11.02 -8.07
N GLU A 490 7.71 11.85 -7.10
CA GLU A 490 8.54 12.13 -5.93
C GLU A 490 7.72 11.83 -4.70
N PHE A 491 8.35 11.18 -3.72
CA PHE A 491 7.79 10.84 -2.43
C PHE A 491 8.61 11.55 -1.37
N ASP A 492 8.01 12.55 -0.74
CA ASP A 492 8.61 13.22 0.41
C ASP A 492 8.33 12.41 1.67
N ILE A 493 9.35 12.18 2.47
CA ILE A 493 9.21 11.48 3.75
C ILE A 493 9.16 12.54 4.83
N ASP A 494 8.02 13.25 4.91
CA ASP A 494 7.84 14.48 5.67
C ASP A 494 7.25 14.26 7.07
N LEU A 495 7.38 13.05 7.61
CA LEU A 495 6.86 12.72 8.94
C LEU A 495 7.68 13.43 10.03
N SER A 496 7.05 14.31 10.79
CA SER A 496 7.72 15.09 11.85
C SER A 496 7.57 14.47 13.25
N THR A 497 8.61 14.57 14.07
CA THR A 497 8.57 14.25 15.51
C THR A 497 7.83 15.31 16.34
N THR A 498 7.54 16.50 15.77
CA THR A 498 7.00 17.66 16.50
C THR A 498 5.75 17.34 17.31
N ASN A 499 4.83 16.57 16.72
CA ASN A 499 3.58 16.22 17.39
C ASN A 499 3.75 15.04 18.36
N LEU A 500 4.80 14.23 18.21
CA LEU A 500 5.07 13.05 19.03
C LEU A 500 5.76 13.37 20.37
N LEU A 501 6.55 14.45 20.43
CA LEU A 501 7.42 14.83 21.56
C LEU A 501 6.94 16.01 22.38
#